data_AF-A0A1U8JC46-F1
#
_entry.id   AF-A0A1U8JC46-F1
#
_cell.length_a   1.000
_cell.length_b   1.000
_cell.length_c   1.000
_cell.angle_alpha   90.00
_cell.angle_beta   90.00
_cell.angle_gamma   90.00
#
_symmetry.space_group_name_H-M   'P 1'
#
loop_
_entity.id
_entity.type
_entity.pdbx_description
1 polymer ?
#
loop_
_entity_poly.entity_id
_entity_poly.type
_entity_poly.pdbx_seq_one_letter_code
_entity_poly.pdbx_strand_id
1 'polypeptide(L)'
;MMMMIYCLLLCFTLQNKVEEAKAILEKLYPSDEVLEEINALRISVEAEKADEHAIGDSLMQKLKGAFGNVVVRRGLYAGVTVQVAQQFSGINTVMYYSPMIVQFAGFASNKTAMALSLVTSGLNALGSVVSMFFVDRYGRRKMMLISMMGIITCLLALTVVFWQAAIRSPQLNMLESTQFGANGTCPSFKSAADAPSWNCMSCLKAECGFCANAVNEYAPGACLVVTKDMKNACQGKHRTWFKDGCPRLLTSKEGWPQFPTGSPIS
;
A
#
# COMPACT_ATOMS: atom_id res chain seq x y z
N MET A 1 9.32 21.19 10.62
CA MET A 1 10.61 21.12 11.38
C MET A 1 10.42 21.47 12.86
N MET A 2 9.65 22.53 13.19
CA MET A 2 9.32 22.92 14.59
C MET A 2 8.78 21.77 15.45
N MET A 3 7.86 20.94 14.96
CA MET A 3 7.27 19.86 15.76
C MET A 3 8.30 18.84 16.29
N MET A 4 9.34 18.55 15.51
CA MET A 4 10.38 17.60 15.90
C MET A 4 11.31 18.22 16.95
N ILE A 5 11.57 19.53 16.83
CA ILE A 5 12.35 20.28 17.80
C ILE A 5 11.58 20.42 19.12
N TYR A 6 10.28 20.70 19.07
CA TYR A 6 9.40 20.68 20.26
C TYR A 6 9.41 19.32 20.96
N CYS A 7 9.35 18.21 20.21
CA CYS A 7 9.36 16.87 20.80
C CYS A 7 10.70 16.53 21.47
N LEU A 8 11.82 16.98 20.87
CA LEU A 8 13.16 16.89 21.47
C LEU A 8 13.28 17.72 22.74
N LEU A 9 12.78 18.97 22.70
CA LEU A 9 12.78 19.88 23.86
C LEU A 9 11.93 19.32 25.01
N LEU A 10 10.75 18.76 24.69
CA LEU A 10 9.89 18.08 25.66
C LEU A 10 10.61 16.90 26.32
N CYS A 11 11.30 16.09 25.52
CA CYS A 11 12.09 14.96 26.01
C CYS A 11 13.21 15.40 26.96
N PHE A 12 13.92 16.50 26.65
CA PHE A 12 14.94 17.07 27.53
C PHE A 12 14.35 17.59 28.85
N THR A 13 13.19 18.26 28.81
CA THR A 13 12.50 18.74 30.03
C THR A 13 11.95 17.60 30.89
N LEU A 14 11.52 16.48 30.28
CA LEU A 14 11.09 15.27 31.01
C LEU A 14 12.25 14.62 31.77
N GLN A 15 13.47 14.67 31.23
CA GLN A 15 14.69 14.18 31.88
C GLN A 15 15.19 15.09 33.02
N ASN A 16 14.39 16.07 33.48
CA ASN A 16 14.76 17.10 34.47
C ASN A 16 15.94 17.99 34.06
N LYS A 17 16.35 17.98 32.79
CA LYS A 17 17.45 18.82 32.26
C LYS A 17 16.93 20.17 31.75
N VAL A 18 16.26 20.91 32.63
CA VAL A 18 15.54 22.14 32.27
C VAL A 18 16.50 23.25 31.79
N GLU A 19 17.69 23.33 32.38
CA GLU A 19 18.71 24.32 31.99
C GLU A 19 19.30 24.05 30.59
N GLU A 20 19.49 22.78 30.21
CA GLU A 20 19.93 22.42 28.86
C GLU A 20 18.84 22.70 27.82
N ALA A 21 17.58 22.42 28.15
CA ALA A 21 16.44 22.75 27.29
C ALA A 21 16.33 24.27 27.05
N LYS A 22 16.50 25.07 28.11
CA LYS A 22 16.51 26.54 28.04
C LYS A 22 17.63 27.07 27.15
N ALA A 23 18.85 26.57 27.31
CA ALA A 23 19.99 26.99 26.49
C ALA A 23 19.83 26.66 24.99
N ILE A 24 19.06 25.61 24.67
CA ILE A 24 18.71 25.27 23.28
C ILE A 24 17.59 26.17 22.76
N LEU A 25 16.56 26.48 23.56
CA LEU A 25 15.49 27.41 23.18
C LEU A 25 16.01 28.82 22.90
N GLU A 26 16.94 29.33 23.71
CA GLU A 26 17.53 30.67 23.53
C GLU A 26 18.32 30.82 22.23
N LYS A 27 18.76 29.70 21.64
CA LYS A 27 19.41 29.70 20.32
C LYS A 27 18.42 29.62 19.15
N LEU A 28 17.17 29.26 19.42
CA LEU A 28 16.17 28.94 18.41
C LEU A 28 15.08 30.01 18.30
N TYR A 29 14.75 30.66 19.42
CA TYR A 29 13.73 31.70 19.55
C TYR A 29 14.36 33.01 20.04
N PRO A 30 13.77 34.16 19.68
CA PRO A 30 14.18 35.44 20.24
C PRO A 30 13.90 35.47 21.76
N SER A 31 14.76 36.17 22.51
CA SER A 31 14.85 36.06 23.98
C SER A 31 13.60 36.51 24.75
N ASP A 32 12.66 37.18 24.09
CA ASP A 32 11.36 37.63 24.61
C ASP A 32 10.28 36.52 24.63
N GLU A 33 10.33 35.55 23.70
CA GLU A 33 9.34 34.45 23.62
C GLU A 33 9.78 33.17 24.36
N VAL A 34 11.08 33.02 24.64
CA VAL A 34 11.66 31.83 25.29
C VAL A 34 11.03 31.52 26.65
N LEU A 35 10.72 32.56 27.43
CA LEU A 35 10.16 32.38 28.78
C LEU A 35 8.75 31.78 28.72
N GLU A 36 7.95 32.19 27.74
CA GLU A 36 6.58 31.69 27.54
C GLU A 36 6.60 30.23 27.11
N GLU A 37 7.51 29.86 26.20
CA GLU A 37 7.65 28.48 25.74
C GLU A 37 8.20 27.53 26.81
N ILE A 38 9.14 27.98 27.65
CA ILE A 38 9.59 27.20 28.81
C ILE A 38 8.44 26.94 29.77
N ASN A 39 7.56 27.92 29.96
CA ASN A 39 6.42 27.77 30.85
C ASN A 39 5.37 26.81 30.25
N ALA A 40 5.11 26.90 28.94
CA ALA A 40 4.26 25.96 28.23
C ALA A 40 4.81 24.52 28.29
N LEU A 41 6.12 24.34 28.14
CA LEU A 41 6.80 23.05 28.30
C LEU A 41 6.70 22.51 29.72
N ARG A 42 6.86 23.36 30.75
CA ARG A 42 6.69 22.94 32.15
C ARG A 42 5.27 22.48 32.45
N ILE A 43 4.26 23.22 32.00
CA ILE A 43 2.85 22.86 32.19
C ILE A 43 2.54 21.51 31.53
N SER A 44 3.08 21.27 30.33
CA SER A 44 2.88 19.99 29.63
C SER A 44 3.61 18.83 30.31
N VAL A 45 4.81 19.06 30.87
CA VAL A 45 5.54 18.06 31.67
C VAL A 45 4.86 17.74 33.00
N GLU A 46 4.30 18.74 33.68
CA GLU A 46 3.53 18.52 34.91
C GLU A 46 2.25 17.74 34.66
N ALA A 47 1.54 18.05 33.57
CA ALA A 47 0.39 17.27 33.14
C ALA A 47 0.76 15.81 32.84
N GLU A 48 1.89 15.59 32.16
CA GLU A 48 2.36 14.24 31.82
C GLU A 48 2.83 13.45 33.05
N LYS A 49 3.53 14.09 34.00
CA LYS A 49 3.91 13.49 35.29
C LYS A 49 2.69 13.18 36.16
N ALA A 50 1.64 14.00 36.11
CA ALA A 50 0.39 13.75 36.84
C ALA A 50 -0.35 12.53 36.26
N ASP A 51 -0.39 12.39 34.93
CA ASP A 51 -0.94 11.21 34.26
C ASP A 51 -0.09 9.95 34.52
N GLU A 52 1.23 10.07 34.58
CA GLU A 52 2.14 8.95 34.88
C GLU A 52 2.04 8.48 36.34
N HIS A 53 1.76 9.39 37.28
CA HIS A 53 1.49 9.03 38.68
C HIS A 53 0.12 8.37 38.88
N ALA A 54 -0.85 8.65 37.99
CA ALA A 54 -2.18 8.03 37.98
C ALA A 54 -2.19 6.68 37.24
N ILE A 55 -1.30 6.50 36.27
CA ILE A 55 -1.20 5.34 35.40
C ILE A 55 0.13 4.63 35.71
N GLY A 56 0.13 3.85 36.80
CA GLY A 56 1.32 3.19 37.34
C GLY A 56 2.19 2.44 36.32
N ASP A 57 3.47 2.25 36.66
CA ASP A 57 4.61 1.85 35.81
C ASP A 57 4.45 0.60 34.91
N SER A 58 3.38 -0.17 35.07
CA SER A 58 3.17 -1.36 34.24
C SER A 58 2.59 -1.01 32.86
N LEU A 59 3.21 -1.57 31.81
CA LEU A 59 2.78 -1.44 30.40
C LEU A 59 1.29 -1.83 30.23
N MET A 60 0.82 -2.78 31.05
CA MET A 60 -0.57 -3.24 31.10
C MET A 60 -1.54 -2.16 31.66
N GLN A 61 -1.13 -1.39 32.68
CA GLN A 61 -1.91 -0.26 33.20
C GLN A 61 -1.88 0.93 32.25
N LYS A 62 -0.75 1.22 31.60
CA LYS A 62 -0.65 2.25 30.56
C LYS A 62 -1.58 1.97 29.37
N LEU A 63 -1.65 0.72 28.91
CA LEU A 63 -2.64 0.30 27.91
C LEU A 63 -4.08 0.42 28.42
N LYS A 64 -4.37 -0.05 29.64
CA LYS A 64 -5.73 0.03 30.21
C LYS A 64 -6.20 1.47 30.41
N GLY A 65 -5.31 2.37 30.83
CA GLY A 65 -5.57 3.81 30.96
C GLY A 65 -5.77 4.50 29.60
N ALA A 66 -4.93 4.17 28.60
CA ALA A 66 -5.06 4.67 27.24
C ALA A 66 -6.38 4.24 26.57
N PHE A 67 -6.87 3.02 26.85
CA PHE A 67 -8.18 2.54 26.39
C PHE A 67 -9.37 3.10 27.18
N GLY A 68 -9.14 3.52 28.43
CA GLY A 68 -10.17 4.15 29.29
C GLY A 68 -10.46 5.60 28.90
N ASN A 69 -9.46 6.35 28.45
CA ASN A 69 -9.62 7.75 28.08
C ASN A 69 -10.06 7.90 26.61
N VAL A 70 -11.25 8.47 26.38
CA VAL A 70 -11.90 8.55 25.05
C VAL A 70 -11.06 9.34 24.03
N VAL A 71 -10.30 10.34 24.48
CA VAL A 71 -9.43 11.15 23.62
C VAL A 71 -8.22 10.34 23.15
N VAL A 72 -7.55 9.66 24.09
CA VAL A 72 -6.37 8.83 23.80
C VAL A 72 -6.77 7.64 22.93
N ARG A 73 -7.88 6.97 23.24
CA ARG A 73 -8.39 5.86 22.44
C ARG A 73 -8.66 6.25 20.99
N ARG A 74 -9.29 7.42 20.75
CA ARG A 74 -9.54 7.93 19.39
C ARG A 74 -8.24 8.23 18.65
N GLY A 75 -7.27 8.85 19.32
CA GLY A 75 -5.94 9.10 18.75
C GLY A 75 -5.19 7.81 18.41
N LEU A 76 -5.25 6.82 19.31
CA LEU A 76 -4.63 5.51 19.14
C LEU A 76 -5.24 4.75 17.96
N TYR A 77 -6.58 4.70 17.86
CA TYR A 77 -7.24 4.09 16.71
C TYR A 77 -6.86 4.80 15.40
N ALA A 78 -6.86 6.13 15.37
CA ALA A 78 -6.47 6.87 14.17
C ALA A 78 -5.01 6.57 13.76
N GLY A 79 -4.08 6.57 14.72
CA GLY A 79 -2.68 6.26 14.47
C GLY A 79 -2.48 4.83 13.97
N VAL A 80 -3.07 3.84 14.65
CA VAL A 80 -2.99 2.43 14.26
C VAL A 80 -3.60 2.19 12.88
N THR A 81 -4.79 2.73 12.61
CA THR A 81 -5.44 2.59 11.29
C THR A 81 -4.60 3.20 10.18
N VAL A 82 -3.97 4.36 10.41
CA VAL A 82 -3.05 4.97 9.42
C VAL A 82 -1.82 4.10 9.19
N GLN A 83 -1.21 3.57 10.25
CA GLN A 83 -0.02 2.72 10.14
C GLN A 83 -0.32 1.42 9.38
N VAL A 84 -1.47 0.81 9.67
CA VAL A 84 -1.94 -0.39 8.99
C VAL A 84 -2.23 -0.07 7.52
N ALA A 85 -2.97 1.01 7.23
CA ALA A 85 -3.27 1.41 5.86
C ALA A 85 -2.01 1.70 5.02
N GLN A 86 -0.98 2.30 5.63
CA GLN A 86 0.32 2.51 4.97
C GLN A 86 0.99 1.19 4.58
N GLN A 87 0.96 0.17 5.44
CA GLN A 87 1.55 -1.14 5.12
C GLN A 87 0.72 -1.90 4.08
N PHE A 88 -0.61 -1.86 4.18
CA PHE A 88 -1.51 -2.50 3.20
C PHE A 88 -1.45 -1.85 1.81
N SER A 89 -1.11 -0.55 1.72
CA SER A 89 -0.85 0.12 0.44
C SER A 89 0.32 -0.49 -0.32
N GLY A 90 1.17 -1.29 0.32
CA GLY A 90 2.30 -1.94 -0.35
C GLY A 90 3.34 -0.96 -0.86
N ILE A 91 3.40 0.27 -0.33
CA ILE A 91 4.34 1.30 -0.79
C ILE A 91 5.80 0.82 -0.69
N ASN A 92 6.09 0.05 0.36
CA ASN A 92 7.38 -0.60 0.57
C ASN A 92 7.64 -1.62 -0.54
N THR A 93 6.68 -2.50 -0.81
CA THR A 93 6.74 -3.49 -1.91
C THR A 93 6.94 -2.83 -3.27
N VAL A 94 6.18 -1.79 -3.59
CA VAL A 94 6.34 -1.04 -4.85
C VAL A 94 7.73 -0.41 -4.95
N MET A 95 8.25 0.17 -3.86
CA MET A 95 9.61 0.71 -3.85
C MET A 95 10.66 -0.36 -4.14
N TYR A 96 10.50 -1.58 -3.60
CA TYR A 96 11.41 -2.69 -3.85
C TYR A 96 11.30 -3.30 -5.26
N TYR A 97 10.09 -3.39 -5.83
CA TYR A 97 9.87 -4.03 -7.14
C TYR A 97 9.77 -3.07 -8.32
N SER A 98 9.71 -1.76 -8.10
CA SER A 98 9.74 -0.72 -9.15
C SER A 98 10.85 -0.89 -10.19
N PRO A 99 12.12 -1.19 -9.83
CA PRO A 99 13.17 -1.39 -10.84
C PRO A 99 12.93 -2.65 -11.70
N MET A 100 12.30 -3.69 -11.16
CA MET A 100 11.96 -4.91 -11.90
C MET A 100 10.85 -4.65 -12.93
N ILE A 101 9.84 -3.85 -12.57
CA ILE A 101 8.68 -3.51 -13.42
C ILE A 101 9.11 -2.74 -14.68
N VAL A 102 10.07 -1.82 -14.56
CA VAL A 102 10.56 -1.02 -15.70
C VAL A 102 11.62 -1.78 -16.51
N GLN A 103 12.37 -2.71 -15.91
CA GLN A 103 13.21 -3.64 -16.66
C GLN A 103 12.35 -4.52 -17.59
N PHE A 104 11.18 -4.97 -17.13
CA PHE A 104 10.21 -5.67 -17.97
C PHE A 104 9.56 -4.79 -19.05
N ALA A 105 9.60 -3.46 -18.90
CA ALA A 105 9.14 -2.50 -19.91
C ALA A 105 10.18 -2.21 -21.02
N GLY A 106 11.33 -2.90 -21.02
CA GLY A 106 12.25 -2.95 -22.18
C GLY A 106 13.52 -2.10 -22.09
N PHE A 107 13.79 -1.42 -20.96
CA PHE A 107 15.01 -0.62 -20.79
C PHE A 107 16.06 -1.37 -19.96
N ALA A 108 16.72 -2.34 -20.60
CA ALA A 108 17.80 -3.13 -20.01
C ALA A 108 19.07 -2.28 -19.82
N SER A 109 19.28 -1.69 -18.63
CA SER A 109 20.60 -1.22 -18.20
C SER A 109 20.69 -1.10 -16.68
N ASN A 110 21.80 -1.50 -16.07
CA ASN A 110 22.08 -1.30 -14.64
C ASN A 110 21.92 0.17 -14.18
N LYS A 111 22.01 1.14 -15.11
CA LYS A 111 21.78 2.56 -14.84
C LYS A 111 20.31 2.92 -14.56
N THR A 112 19.33 2.18 -15.11
CA THR A 112 17.90 2.48 -14.93
C THR A 112 17.39 2.01 -13.57
N ALA A 113 17.90 0.90 -13.03
CA ALA A 113 17.57 0.43 -11.68
C ALA A 113 18.01 1.45 -10.60
N MET A 114 19.22 2.00 -10.71
CA MET A 114 19.68 3.07 -9.82
C MET A 114 18.88 4.36 -10.00
N ALA A 115 18.59 4.75 -11.25
CA ALA A 115 17.79 5.95 -11.52
C ALA A 115 16.36 5.85 -10.93
N LEU A 116 15.74 4.67 -10.97
CA LEU A 116 14.40 4.47 -10.41
C LEU A 116 14.39 4.47 -8.89
N SER A 117 15.36 3.81 -8.24
CA SER A 117 15.47 3.91 -6.77
C SER A 117 15.69 5.35 -6.31
N LEU A 118 16.47 6.14 -7.06
CA LEU A 118 16.65 7.57 -6.83
C LEU A 118 15.37 8.37 -7.08
N VAL A 119 14.64 8.10 -8.16
CA VAL A 119 13.40 8.82 -8.50
C VAL A 119 12.30 8.50 -7.48
N THR A 120 12.10 7.23 -7.13
CA THR A 120 11.08 6.82 -6.16
C THR A 120 11.39 7.34 -4.76
N SER A 121 12.65 7.23 -4.33
CA SER A 121 13.08 7.81 -3.04
C SER A 121 13.00 9.33 -3.06
N GLY A 122 13.34 9.96 -4.20
CA GLY A 122 13.27 11.40 -4.41
C GLY A 122 11.83 11.92 -4.38
N LEU A 123 10.90 11.27 -5.06
CA LEU A 123 9.47 11.60 -5.02
C LEU A 123 8.89 11.42 -3.61
N ASN A 124 9.29 10.37 -2.90
CA ASN A 124 8.87 10.16 -1.51
C ASN A 124 9.41 11.26 -0.59
N ALA A 125 10.69 11.63 -0.74
CA ALA A 125 11.31 12.71 0.01
C ALA A 125 10.67 14.08 -0.32
N LEU A 126 10.49 14.39 -1.60
CA LEU A 126 9.84 15.62 -2.06
C LEU A 126 8.40 15.71 -1.59
N GLY A 127 7.63 14.62 -1.71
CA GLY A 127 6.27 14.53 -1.21
C GLY A 127 6.20 14.75 0.30
N SER A 128 7.16 14.20 1.05
CA SER A 128 7.28 14.42 2.49
C SER A 128 7.59 15.88 2.83
N VAL A 129 8.51 16.52 2.10
CA VAL A 129 8.85 17.93 2.28
C VAL A 129 7.66 18.83 1.96
N VAL A 130 7.00 18.63 0.83
CA VAL A 130 5.80 19.40 0.43
C VAL A 130 4.68 19.19 1.46
N SER A 131 4.46 17.95 1.90
CA SER A 131 3.48 17.64 2.95
C SER A 131 3.81 18.39 4.25
N MET A 132 5.08 18.44 4.65
CA MET A 132 5.51 19.18 5.84
C MET A 132 5.21 20.68 5.73
N PHE A 133 5.49 21.30 4.58
CA PHE A 133 5.14 22.71 4.33
C PHE A 133 3.64 22.97 4.39
N PHE A 134 2.82 22.05 3.85
CA PHE A 134 1.36 22.18 3.90
C PHE A 134 0.80 21.97 5.31
N VAL A 135 1.37 21.07 6.10
CA VAL A 135 0.94 20.80 7.49
C VAL A 135 1.14 22.02 8.38
N ASP A 136 2.29 22.68 8.25
CA ASP A 136 2.61 23.88 9.03
C ASP A 136 1.66 25.06 8.69
N ARG A 137 1.06 25.08 7.49
CA ARG A 137 0.18 26.18 7.02
C ARG A 137 -1.32 25.95 7.24
N TYR A 138 -1.81 24.70 7.18
CA TYR A 138 -3.25 24.39 7.21
C TYR A 138 -3.78 23.89 8.57
N GLY A 139 -2.89 23.68 9.54
CA GLY A 139 -3.24 23.30 10.91
C GLY A 139 -3.45 21.78 11.10
N ARG A 140 -3.02 21.29 12.25
CA ARG A 140 -2.80 19.85 12.54
C ARG A 140 -4.07 18.97 12.45
N ARG A 141 -5.26 19.53 12.72
CA ARG A 141 -6.54 18.78 12.75
C ARG A 141 -7.17 18.60 11.37
N LYS A 142 -7.09 19.62 10.50
CA LYS A 142 -7.68 19.57 9.15
C LYS A 142 -6.90 18.61 8.25
N MET A 143 -5.58 18.58 8.39
CA MET A 143 -4.72 17.68 7.62
C MET A 143 -4.96 16.20 7.94
N MET A 144 -5.23 15.84 9.20
CA MET A 144 -5.61 14.45 9.54
C MET A 144 -6.92 14.02 8.88
N LEU A 145 -7.94 14.89 8.88
CA LEU A 145 -9.23 14.59 8.24
C LEU A 145 -9.10 14.49 6.71
N ILE A 146 -8.32 15.39 6.09
CA ILE A 146 -8.06 15.37 4.65
C ILE A 146 -7.30 14.10 4.25
N SER A 147 -6.28 13.70 5.02
CA SER A 147 -5.53 12.47 4.78
C SER A 147 -6.44 11.24 4.84
N MET A 148 -7.32 11.17 5.84
CA MET A 148 -8.27 10.07 5.98
C MET A 148 -9.23 9.99 4.78
N MET A 149 -9.76 11.14 4.34
CA MET A 149 -10.59 11.19 3.12
C MET A 149 -9.80 10.80 1.86
N GLY A 150 -8.54 11.22 1.76
CA GLY A 150 -7.65 10.86 0.65
C GLY A 150 -7.42 9.35 0.55
N ILE A 151 -7.13 8.70 1.67
CA ILE A 151 -6.94 7.24 1.74
C ILE A 151 -8.23 6.51 1.34
N ILE A 152 -9.39 6.92 1.89
CA ILE A 152 -10.68 6.31 1.55
C ILE A 152 -10.95 6.43 0.05
N THR A 153 -10.74 7.63 -0.52
CA THR A 153 -10.97 7.88 -1.94
C THR A 153 -10.04 7.04 -2.81
N CYS A 154 -8.78 6.89 -2.41
CA CYS A 154 -7.80 6.09 -3.13
C CYS A 154 -8.15 4.58 -3.10
N LEU A 155 -8.58 4.06 -1.94
CA LEU A 155 -9.03 2.67 -1.80
C LEU A 155 -10.30 2.41 -2.62
N LEU A 156 -11.24 3.36 -2.67
CA LEU A 156 -12.42 3.26 -3.53
C LEU A 156 -12.04 3.27 -5.00
N ALA A 157 -11.13 4.14 -5.41
CA ALA A 157 -10.64 4.19 -6.79
C ALA A 157 -9.97 2.87 -7.19
N LEU A 158 -9.10 2.31 -6.35
CA LEU A 158 -8.49 1.00 -6.57
C LEU A 158 -9.57 -0.09 -6.70
N THR A 159 -10.55 -0.11 -5.81
CA THR A 159 -11.68 -1.05 -5.87
C THR A 159 -12.41 -0.97 -7.21
N VAL A 160 -12.71 0.24 -7.69
CA VAL A 160 -13.36 0.47 -8.98
C VAL A 160 -12.49 -0.02 -10.14
N VAL A 161 -11.18 0.26 -10.10
CA VAL A 161 -10.23 -0.18 -11.14
C VAL A 161 -10.14 -1.71 -11.19
N PHE A 162 -10.06 -2.38 -10.04
CA PHE A 162 -10.08 -3.84 -9.98
C PHE A 162 -11.40 -4.43 -10.45
N TRP A 163 -12.52 -3.80 -10.09
CA TRP A 163 -13.85 -4.21 -10.54
C TRP A 163 -14.00 -4.09 -12.06
N GLN A 164 -13.56 -2.97 -12.64
CA GLN A 164 -13.54 -2.80 -14.10
C GLN A 164 -12.63 -3.82 -14.77
N ALA A 165 -11.47 -4.12 -14.18
CA ALA A 165 -10.56 -5.15 -14.67
C ALA A 165 -11.21 -6.55 -14.65
N ALA A 166 -12.04 -6.86 -13.64
CA ALA A 166 -12.75 -8.13 -13.57
C ALA A 166 -13.83 -8.23 -14.67
N ILE A 167 -14.61 -7.17 -14.91
CA ILE A 167 -15.67 -7.19 -15.94
C ILE A 167 -15.10 -7.21 -17.36
N ARG A 168 -14.00 -6.49 -17.60
CA ARG A 168 -13.36 -6.39 -18.92
C ARG A 168 -12.40 -7.56 -19.22
N SER A 169 -12.35 -8.56 -18.35
CA SER A 169 -11.53 -9.75 -18.55
C SER A 169 -12.12 -10.62 -19.68
N PRO A 170 -11.28 -11.29 -20.48
CA PRO A 170 -11.76 -12.08 -21.61
C PRO A 170 -12.65 -13.23 -21.13
N GLN A 171 -13.71 -13.48 -21.89
CA GLN A 171 -14.61 -14.60 -21.66
C GLN A 171 -13.91 -15.94 -21.91
N LEU A 172 -14.42 -17.01 -21.34
CA LEU A 172 -13.95 -18.35 -21.64
C LEU A 172 -14.75 -18.95 -22.79
N ASN A 173 -14.12 -19.80 -23.58
CA ASN A 173 -14.83 -20.65 -24.53
C ASN A 173 -14.66 -22.13 -24.16
N MET A 174 -15.76 -22.85 -24.06
CA MET A 174 -15.76 -24.28 -23.75
C MET A 174 -15.07 -25.09 -24.87
N LEU A 175 -15.24 -24.69 -26.13
CA LEU A 175 -14.61 -25.35 -27.28
C LEU A 175 -13.07 -25.30 -27.19
N GLU A 176 -12.52 -24.12 -26.90
CA GLU A 176 -11.08 -23.91 -26.70
C GLU A 176 -10.56 -24.71 -25.49
N SER A 177 -11.34 -24.78 -24.41
CA SER A 177 -10.97 -25.50 -23.18
C SER A 177 -10.95 -27.02 -23.37
N THR A 178 -11.90 -27.56 -24.14
CA THR A 178 -11.97 -29.00 -24.44
C THR A 178 -10.94 -29.45 -25.47
N GLN A 179 -10.39 -28.54 -26.28
CA GLN A 179 -9.31 -28.84 -27.23
C GLN A 179 -8.01 -29.31 -26.55
N PHE A 180 -7.81 -29.02 -25.25
CA PHE A 180 -6.69 -29.51 -24.45
C PHE A 180 -6.97 -30.85 -23.75
N GLY A 181 -8.10 -31.48 -24.09
CA GLY A 181 -8.53 -32.77 -23.53
C GLY A 181 -9.41 -32.60 -22.29
N ALA A 182 -10.35 -33.51 -22.11
CA ALA A 182 -11.34 -33.47 -21.03
C ALA A 182 -10.75 -33.53 -19.61
N ASN A 183 -9.50 -34.01 -19.48
CA ASN A 183 -8.73 -34.08 -18.24
C ASN A 183 -7.85 -32.83 -18.01
N GLY A 184 -7.64 -32.01 -19.05
CA GLY A 184 -6.87 -30.77 -18.98
C GLY A 184 -7.75 -29.55 -18.66
N THR A 185 -9.06 -29.63 -18.90
CA THR A 185 -10.03 -28.58 -18.56
C THR A 185 -10.26 -28.50 -17.05
N CYS A 186 -10.43 -27.28 -16.54
CA CYS A 186 -10.73 -27.04 -15.13
C CYS A 186 -12.02 -27.78 -14.68
N PRO A 187 -11.98 -28.60 -13.62
CA PRO A 187 -13.14 -29.39 -13.18
C PRO A 187 -14.30 -28.50 -12.69
N SER A 188 -13.98 -27.37 -12.05
CA SER A 188 -14.95 -26.38 -11.59
C SER A 188 -15.68 -25.70 -12.76
N PHE A 189 -14.96 -25.41 -13.85
CA PHE A 189 -15.56 -24.82 -15.07
C PHE A 189 -16.43 -25.84 -15.82
N LYS A 190 -15.99 -27.10 -15.88
CA LYS A 190 -16.72 -28.18 -16.55
C LYS A 190 -18.05 -28.53 -15.85
N SER A 191 -18.09 -28.40 -14.52
CA SER A 191 -19.23 -28.78 -13.69
C SER A 191 -20.17 -27.59 -13.38
N ALA A 192 -19.82 -26.40 -13.83
CA ALA A 192 -20.55 -25.17 -13.56
C ALA A 192 -21.77 -25.02 -14.50
N ALA A 193 -22.96 -24.81 -13.92
CA ALA A 193 -24.18 -24.55 -14.68
C ALA A 193 -24.15 -23.19 -15.42
N ASP A 194 -23.29 -22.27 -14.97
CA ASP A 194 -23.11 -20.91 -15.47
C ASP A 194 -21.84 -20.74 -16.33
N ALA A 195 -21.24 -21.84 -16.81
CA ALA A 195 -20.04 -21.84 -17.65
C ALA A 195 -19.98 -20.77 -18.78
N PRO A 196 -21.04 -20.45 -19.54
CA PRO A 196 -20.97 -19.40 -20.57
C PRO A 196 -20.79 -17.98 -20.03
N SER A 197 -21.01 -17.75 -18.73
CA SER A 197 -20.79 -16.46 -18.07
C SER A 197 -19.42 -16.34 -17.41
N TRP A 198 -18.62 -17.41 -17.42
CA TRP A 198 -17.31 -17.41 -16.80
C TRP A 198 -16.30 -16.64 -17.65
N ASN A 199 -15.56 -15.79 -16.95
CA ASN A 199 -14.43 -15.06 -17.50
C ASN A 199 -13.11 -15.59 -16.92
N CYS A 200 -11.99 -15.05 -17.41
CA CYS A 200 -10.67 -15.41 -16.90
C CYS A 200 -10.56 -15.29 -15.36
N MET A 201 -11.18 -14.27 -14.73
CA MET A 201 -11.12 -14.12 -13.27
C MET A 201 -11.87 -15.22 -12.53
N SER A 202 -13.03 -15.66 -13.04
CA SER A 202 -13.77 -16.81 -12.48
C SER A 202 -12.96 -18.10 -12.58
N CYS A 203 -12.21 -18.30 -13.67
CA CYS A 203 -11.30 -19.43 -13.82
C CYS A 203 -10.17 -19.41 -12.78
N LEU A 204 -9.49 -18.27 -12.62
CA LEU A 204 -8.38 -18.15 -11.66
C LEU A 204 -8.85 -18.29 -10.21
N LYS A 205 -10.06 -17.79 -9.89
CA LYS A 205 -10.68 -17.94 -8.57
C LYS A 205 -10.94 -19.41 -8.20
N ALA A 206 -11.07 -20.29 -9.20
CA ALA A 206 -11.29 -21.73 -9.01
C ALA A 206 -9.98 -22.54 -8.94
N GLU A 207 -8.84 -21.89 -8.65
CA GLU A 207 -7.49 -22.50 -8.63
C GLU A 207 -7.08 -23.14 -9.96
N CYS A 208 -7.63 -22.63 -11.06
CA CYS A 208 -7.32 -23.04 -12.42
C CYS A 208 -6.48 -21.96 -13.14
N GLY A 209 -5.85 -22.33 -14.26
CA GLY A 209 -5.07 -21.43 -15.09
C GLY A 209 -5.80 -21.03 -16.37
N PHE A 210 -5.60 -19.79 -16.81
CA PHE A 210 -6.15 -19.27 -18.04
C PHE A 210 -5.10 -19.33 -19.16
N CYS A 211 -5.43 -19.97 -20.27
CA CYS A 211 -4.62 -20.00 -21.48
C CYS A 211 -5.27 -19.06 -22.52
N ALA A 212 -4.57 -17.97 -22.84
CA ALA A 212 -5.07 -16.98 -23.77
C ALA A 212 -5.16 -17.51 -25.22
N ASN A 213 -5.98 -16.88 -26.05
CA ASN A 213 -6.08 -17.25 -27.45
C ASN A 213 -4.80 -16.87 -28.21
N ALA A 214 -4.42 -17.65 -29.23
CA ALA A 214 -3.22 -17.41 -30.04
C ALA A 214 -3.34 -16.18 -30.97
N VAL A 215 -4.56 -15.80 -31.36
CA VAL A 215 -4.80 -14.69 -32.29
C VAL A 215 -4.85 -13.35 -31.56
N ASN A 216 -5.48 -13.31 -30.38
CA ASN A 216 -5.59 -12.10 -29.56
C ASN A 216 -5.75 -12.50 -28.09
N GLU A 217 -4.93 -11.94 -27.20
CA GLU A 217 -4.96 -12.25 -25.76
C GLU A 217 -6.29 -11.84 -25.09
N TYR A 218 -7.06 -10.97 -25.75
CA TYR A 218 -8.40 -10.53 -25.32
C TYR A 218 -9.55 -11.34 -25.92
N ALA A 219 -9.26 -12.23 -26.87
CA ALA A 219 -10.27 -13.13 -27.42
C ALA A 219 -10.58 -14.26 -26.42
N PRO A 220 -11.72 -14.95 -26.57
CA PRO A 220 -12.10 -16.01 -25.66
C PRO A 220 -11.03 -17.10 -25.58
N GLY A 221 -10.59 -17.36 -24.35
CA GLY A 221 -9.50 -18.31 -24.05
C GLY A 221 -9.99 -19.60 -23.42
N ALA A 222 -9.04 -20.43 -23.00
CA ALA A 222 -9.28 -21.73 -22.37
C ALA A 222 -9.02 -21.68 -20.86
N CYS A 223 -9.84 -22.38 -20.07
CA CYS A 223 -9.64 -22.57 -18.63
C CYS A 223 -9.17 -24.00 -18.33
N LEU A 224 -7.94 -24.12 -17.84
CA LEU A 224 -7.20 -25.37 -17.73
C LEU A 224 -6.74 -25.62 -16.28
N VAL A 225 -6.47 -26.86 -15.92
CA VAL A 225 -5.89 -27.19 -14.61
C VAL A 225 -4.46 -26.67 -14.50
N VAL A 226 -4.04 -26.23 -13.31
CA VAL A 226 -2.69 -25.70 -13.06
C VAL A 226 -1.69 -26.86 -12.95
N THR A 227 -1.29 -27.43 -14.08
CA THR A 227 -0.22 -28.43 -14.16
C THR A 227 0.89 -27.98 -15.11
N LYS A 228 2.12 -28.46 -14.89
CA LYS A 228 3.26 -28.17 -15.78
C LYS A 228 2.97 -28.61 -17.21
N ASP A 229 2.28 -29.74 -17.38
CA ASP A 229 1.93 -30.27 -18.70
C ASP A 229 0.95 -29.36 -19.45
N MET A 230 -0.08 -28.84 -18.77
CA MET A 230 -1.04 -27.92 -19.39
C MET A 230 -0.42 -26.55 -19.69
N LYS A 231 0.47 -26.07 -18.80
CA LYS A 231 1.26 -24.86 -19.05
C LYS A 231 2.13 -25.02 -20.30
N ASN A 232 2.86 -26.13 -20.41
CA ASN A 232 3.70 -26.43 -21.56
C ASN A 232 2.88 -26.64 -22.83
N ALA A 233 1.70 -27.27 -22.75
CA ALA A 233 0.79 -27.45 -23.88
C ALA A 233 0.21 -26.13 -24.39
N CYS A 234 -0.11 -25.19 -23.49
CA CYS A 234 -0.54 -23.84 -23.85
C CYS A 234 0.61 -23.08 -24.55
N GLN A 235 1.80 -23.07 -23.94
CA GLN A 235 2.97 -22.39 -24.50
C GLN A 235 3.45 -23.03 -25.82
N GLY A 236 3.33 -24.34 -25.97
CA GLY A 236 3.65 -25.07 -27.20
C GLY A 236 2.75 -24.72 -28.39
N LYS A 237 1.58 -24.11 -28.13
CA LYS A 237 0.69 -23.55 -29.17
C LYS A 237 0.91 -22.04 -29.39
N HIS A 238 2.04 -21.49 -28.92
CA HIS A 238 2.34 -20.05 -28.94
C HIS A 238 1.31 -19.18 -28.20
N ARG A 239 0.71 -19.70 -27.12
CA ARG A 239 -0.27 -18.98 -26.31
C ARG A 239 0.31 -18.55 -24.97
N THR A 240 -0.14 -17.41 -24.46
CA THR A 240 0.27 -16.87 -23.16
C THR A 240 -0.52 -17.55 -22.04
N TRP A 241 0.19 -18.03 -21.01
CA TRP A 241 -0.39 -18.67 -19.85
C TRP A 241 -0.47 -17.70 -18.66
N PHE A 242 -1.64 -17.63 -18.06
CA PHE A 242 -1.97 -16.78 -16.92
C PHE A 242 -2.41 -17.65 -15.74
N LYS A 243 -1.73 -17.54 -14.59
CA LYS A 243 -2.09 -18.27 -13.35
C LYS A 243 -2.56 -17.38 -12.21
N ASP A 244 -2.14 -16.13 -12.22
CA ASP A 244 -2.33 -15.25 -11.08
C ASP A 244 -3.05 -13.96 -11.45
N GLY A 245 -3.22 -13.64 -12.74
CA GLY A 245 -3.93 -12.45 -13.22
C GLY A 245 -4.36 -12.54 -14.67
N CYS A 246 -5.41 -11.80 -15.02
CA CYS A 246 -5.98 -11.79 -16.37
C CYS A 246 -5.46 -10.63 -17.23
N PRO A 247 -5.40 -10.80 -18.57
CA PRO A 247 -5.09 -9.71 -19.48
C PRO A 247 -6.15 -8.60 -19.37
N ARG A 248 -5.71 -7.34 -19.26
CA ARG A 248 -6.57 -6.16 -19.12
C ARG A 248 -6.58 -5.34 -20.40
N LEU A 249 -7.77 -5.05 -20.92
CA LEU A 249 -7.96 -4.29 -22.17
C LEU A 249 -7.65 -2.79 -22.07
N LEU A 250 -7.16 -2.31 -20.92
CA LEU A 250 -7.10 -0.88 -20.59
C LEU A 250 -5.88 -0.14 -21.17
N THR A 251 -4.94 -0.81 -21.84
CA THR A 251 -3.69 -0.18 -22.26
C THR A 251 -3.16 -0.73 -23.58
N SER A 252 -3.91 -0.51 -24.68
CA SER A 252 -3.34 -0.60 -26.03
C SER A 252 -2.74 0.73 -26.52
N LYS A 253 -2.88 1.84 -25.78
CA LYS A 253 -2.30 3.14 -26.19
C LYS A 253 -1.43 3.86 -25.17
N GLU A 254 -1.37 3.40 -23.94
CA GLU A 254 -0.41 3.91 -22.96
C GLU A 254 0.35 2.71 -22.41
N GLY A 255 1.64 2.63 -22.71
CA GLY A 255 2.52 1.52 -22.34
C GLY A 255 2.70 1.38 -20.82
N TRP A 256 1.68 0.88 -20.14
CA TRP A 256 1.79 0.43 -18.76
C TRP A 256 2.09 -1.08 -18.73
N PRO A 257 3.12 -1.50 -17.99
CA PRO A 257 3.50 -2.91 -17.92
C PRO A 257 2.43 -3.75 -17.23
N GLN A 258 2.26 -4.98 -17.72
CA GLN A 258 1.44 -6.02 -17.12
C GLN A 258 1.76 -6.12 -15.61
N PHE A 259 0.75 -6.04 -14.75
CA PHE A 259 0.89 -6.44 -13.35
C PHE A 259 1.02 -7.98 -13.32
N PRO A 260 2.17 -8.54 -12.91
CA PRO A 260 2.20 -9.91 -12.46
C PRO A 260 1.59 -9.89 -11.06
N THR A 261 0.28 -10.14 -10.96
CA THR A 261 -0.19 -10.81 -9.75
C THR A 261 0.58 -12.14 -9.69
N GLY A 262 1.12 -12.50 -8.52
CA GLY A 262 1.75 -13.79 -8.23
C GLY A 262 3.08 -14.12 -8.92
N SER A 263 4.18 -13.72 -8.29
CA SER A 263 5.42 -14.52 -8.33
C SER A 263 5.48 -15.45 -7.11
N PRO A 264 6.06 -16.65 -7.27
CA PRO A 264 5.91 -17.77 -6.34
C PRO A 264 6.71 -17.53 -5.06
N ILE A 265 6.10 -17.87 -3.93
CA ILE A 265 6.79 -18.06 -2.67
C ILE A 265 7.69 -19.29 -2.85
N SER A 266 8.99 -19.05 -2.91
CA SER A 266 10.05 -20.01 -2.62
C SER A 266 11.23 -19.23 -2.09
#